data_AF-A0A6I6FPP2-F1
#
_entry.id   AF-A0A6I6FPP2-F1
#
_cell.length_a   1.000
_cell.length_b   1.000
_cell.length_c   1.000
_cell.angle_alpha   90.00
_cell.angle_beta   90.00
_cell.angle_gamma   90.00
#
_symmetry.space_group_name_H-M   'P 1'
#
loop_
_entity.id
_entity.type
_entity.pdbx_description
1 polymer ?
#
loop_
_entity_poly.entity_id
_entity_poly.type
_entity_poly.pdbx_seq_one_letter_code
_entity_poly.pdbx_strand_id
1 'polypeptide(L)'
;MSVFLFELSFCLAAPVWLLMIFAPAWSWTSRIAASPLTVVPVLLVYLGLAAPVAPELWVAVREPDLEAFRALTSLADGAGAIWAQVVAWDLLIGQWMFLEARRLGLHPAFTGPLLVLTVFLSPIGLLLFLAVRAATRTAGGTTGRTAARRAPEDAAPRPDPHDRHDRHDRHDRHDPHNRPALP
;
A
#
# COMPACT_ATOMS: atom_id res chain seq x y z
N MET A 1 20.58 6.58 -33.97
CA MET A 1 19.76 7.48 -33.13
C MET A 1 18.98 6.70 -32.08
N SER A 2 18.38 5.57 -32.44
CA SER A 2 17.56 4.70 -31.58
C SER A 2 18.28 4.20 -30.31
N VAL A 3 19.55 3.79 -30.42
CA VAL A 3 20.34 3.32 -29.27
C VAL A 3 20.50 4.41 -28.19
N PHE A 4 20.76 5.65 -28.61
CA PHE A 4 20.89 6.77 -27.67
C PHE A 4 19.57 7.06 -26.94
N LEU A 5 18.45 7.07 -27.67
CA LEU A 5 17.12 7.26 -27.06
C LEU A 5 16.77 6.11 -26.12
N PHE A 6 17.11 4.88 -26.49
CA PHE A 6 16.95 3.70 -25.63
C PHE A 6 17.73 3.86 -24.32
N GLU A 7 19.02 4.16 -24.36
CA GLU A 7 19.84 4.40 -23.16
C GLU A 7 19.33 5.58 -22.32
N LEU A 8 18.85 6.63 -22.99
CA LEU A 8 18.27 7.81 -22.33
C LEU A 8 17.05 7.43 -21.49
N SER A 9 16.22 6.47 -21.92
CA SER A 9 15.06 6.02 -21.13
C SER A 9 15.47 5.47 -19.76
N PHE A 10 16.56 4.68 -19.69
CA PHE A 10 17.10 4.18 -18.43
C PHE A 10 17.76 5.29 -17.63
N CYS A 11 18.53 6.17 -18.28
CA CYS A 11 19.21 7.27 -17.62
C CYS A 11 18.23 8.26 -16.97
N LEU A 12 17.03 8.42 -17.55
CA LEU A 12 15.95 9.23 -16.99
C LEU A 12 15.23 8.54 -15.82
N ALA A 13 15.04 7.22 -15.88
CA ALA A 13 14.38 6.46 -14.82
C ALA A 13 15.31 6.21 -13.61
N ALA A 14 16.62 6.02 -13.85
CA ALA A 14 17.59 5.62 -12.84
C ALA A 14 17.68 6.57 -11.63
N PRO A 15 17.68 7.91 -11.76
CA PRO A 15 17.71 8.82 -10.62
C PRO A 15 16.55 8.61 -9.66
N VAL A 16 15.35 8.36 -10.17
CA VAL A 16 14.16 8.15 -9.35
C VAL A 16 14.26 6.81 -8.59
N TRP A 17 14.72 5.76 -9.27
CA TRP A 17 14.99 4.47 -8.63
C TRP A 17 16.08 4.55 -7.57
N LEU A 18 17.20 5.21 -7.87
CA LEU A 18 18.29 5.43 -6.92
C LEU A 18 17.82 6.17 -5.68
N LEU A 19 17.00 7.22 -5.84
CA LEU A 19 16.43 7.95 -4.71
C LEU A 19 15.55 7.04 -3.84
N MET A 20 14.70 6.21 -4.44
CA MET A 20 13.82 5.30 -3.70
C MET A 20 14.58 4.18 -2.98
N ILE A 21 15.68 3.68 -3.57
CA ILE A 21 16.46 2.57 -3.03
C ILE A 21 17.46 3.05 -1.96
N PHE A 22 18.22 4.11 -2.24
CA PHE A 22 19.32 4.56 -1.38
C PHE A 22 18.94 5.68 -0.41
N ALA A 23 17.93 6.49 -0.75
CA ALA A 23 17.44 7.59 0.10
C ALA A 23 15.95 7.43 0.48
N PRO A 24 15.51 6.26 0.99
CA PRO A 24 14.09 5.99 1.26
C PRO A 24 13.49 6.85 2.39
N ALA A 25 14.34 7.32 3.33
CA ALA A 25 13.93 8.13 4.47
C ALA A 25 13.80 9.63 4.14
N TRP A 26 14.24 10.06 2.96
CA TRP A 26 14.25 11.48 2.60
C TRP A 26 12.84 11.97 2.24
N SER A 27 12.44 13.11 2.81
CA SER A 27 11.11 13.70 2.57
C SER A 27 10.89 14.06 1.10
N TRP A 28 11.95 14.46 0.38
CA TRP A 28 11.89 14.74 -1.05
C TRP A 28 11.69 13.48 -1.90
N THR A 29 12.33 12.36 -1.56
CA THR A 29 12.10 11.07 -2.24
C THR A 29 10.62 10.70 -2.24
N SER A 30 9.96 10.91 -1.10
CA SER A 30 8.52 10.70 -0.93
C SER A 30 7.68 11.55 -1.87
N ARG A 31 8.06 12.82 -2.01
CA ARG A 31 7.34 13.81 -2.82
C ARG A 31 7.55 13.58 -4.31
N ILE A 32 8.76 13.21 -4.70
CA ILE A 32 9.11 12.85 -6.08
C ILE A 32 8.38 11.56 -6.48
N ALA A 33 8.44 10.52 -5.64
CA ALA A 33 7.74 9.27 -5.90
C ALA A 33 6.21 9.40 -5.90
N ALA A 34 5.64 10.39 -5.20
CA ALA A 34 4.21 10.70 -5.25
C ALA A 34 3.79 11.43 -6.54
N SER A 35 4.74 11.94 -7.32
CA SER A 35 4.46 12.69 -8.52
C SER A 35 4.48 11.77 -9.75
N PRO A 36 3.35 11.58 -10.45
CA PRO A 36 3.32 10.80 -11.69
C PRO A 36 4.09 11.50 -12.82
N LEU A 37 4.46 12.79 -12.67
CA LEU A 37 5.19 13.55 -13.68
C LEU A 37 6.62 13.04 -13.91
N THR A 38 7.15 12.23 -12.99
CA THR A 38 8.46 11.57 -13.11
C THR A 38 8.56 10.63 -14.32
N VAL A 39 7.43 10.10 -14.81
CA VAL A 39 7.38 9.22 -15.98
C VAL A 39 7.41 9.99 -17.30
N VAL A 40 7.07 11.29 -17.29
CA VAL A 40 6.91 12.11 -18.50
C VAL A 40 8.17 12.12 -19.36
N PRO A 41 9.40 12.30 -18.83
CA PRO A 41 10.61 12.25 -19.66
C PRO A 41 10.78 10.92 -20.41
N VAL A 42 10.45 9.79 -19.76
CA VAL A 42 10.53 8.47 -20.39
C VAL A 42 9.46 8.31 -21.46
N LEU A 43 8.25 8.83 -21.23
CA LEU A 43 7.18 8.84 -22.23
C LEU A 43 7.51 9.74 -23.43
N LEU A 44 8.23 10.84 -23.25
CA LEU A 44 8.71 11.66 -24.37
C LEU A 44 9.72 10.89 -25.24
N VAL A 45 10.59 10.09 -24.62
CA VAL A 45 11.49 9.17 -25.35
C VAL A 45 10.69 8.12 -26.11
N TYR A 46 9.68 7.52 -25.48
CA TYR A 46 8.74 6.61 -26.14
C TYR A 46 8.10 7.27 -27.37
N LEU A 47 7.58 8.49 -27.25
CA LEU A 47 6.97 9.20 -28.38
C LEU A 47 7.98 9.47 -29.50
N GLY A 48 9.23 9.82 -29.16
CA GLY A 48 10.29 10.00 -30.15
C GLY A 48 10.65 8.72 -30.91
N LEU A 49 10.62 7.56 -30.23
CA LEU A 49 10.85 6.24 -30.83
C LEU A 49 9.61 5.70 -31.55
N ALA A 50 8.41 6.04 -31.09
CA ALA A 50 7.14 5.59 -31.67
C ALA A 50 6.77 6.37 -32.93
N ALA A 51 7.15 7.65 -33.03
CA ALA A 51 6.76 8.50 -34.16
C ALA A 51 7.19 7.96 -35.54
N PRO A 52 8.41 7.44 -35.74
CA PRO A 52 8.83 6.84 -37.02
C PRO A 52 8.09 5.56 -37.39
N VAL A 53 7.61 4.80 -36.39
CA VAL A 53 6.95 3.49 -36.54
C VAL A 53 5.46 3.55 -36.18
N ALA A 54 4.87 4.75 -36.20
CA ALA A 54 3.49 4.98 -35.77
C ALA A 54 2.46 4.19 -36.59
N PRO A 55 2.61 4.01 -37.93
CA PRO A 55 1.71 3.17 -38.71
C PRO A 55 1.71 1.70 -38.26
N GLU A 56 2.89 1.12 -38.07
CA GLU A 56 3.07 -0.27 -37.62
C GLU A 56 2.58 -0.45 -36.19
N LEU A 57 2.85 0.52 -35.31
CA LEU A 57 2.35 0.55 -33.95
C LEU A 57 0.81 0.61 -33.93
N TRP A 58 0.20 1.43 -34.78
CA TRP A 58 -1.25 1.54 -34.88
C TRP A 58 -1.91 0.24 -35.35
N VAL A 59 -1.30 -0.46 -36.31
CA VAL A 59 -1.76 -1.79 -36.75
C VAL A 59 -1.68 -2.78 -35.60
N ALA A 60 -0.54 -2.86 -34.91
CA ALA A 60 -0.35 -3.77 -33.78
C ALA A 60 -1.31 -3.49 -32.60
N VAL A 61 -1.72 -2.23 -32.41
CA VAL A 61 -2.70 -1.84 -31.38
C VAL A 61 -4.13 -2.17 -31.79
N ARG A 62 -4.49 -1.94 -33.06
CA ARG A 62 -5.85 -2.14 -33.56
C ARG A 62 -6.18 -3.62 -33.77
N GLU A 63 -5.19 -4.37 -34.24
CA GLU A 63 -5.27 -5.80 -34.49
C GLU A 63 -4.19 -6.46 -33.63
N PRO A 64 -4.53 -6.92 -32.41
CA PRO A 64 -3.59 -7.58 -31.52
C PRO A 64 -3.26 -8.98 -32.07
N ASP A 65 -2.46 -9.00 -33.13
CA ASP A 65 -1.89 -10.19 -33.74
C ASP A 65 -0.40 -10.30 -33.40
N LEU A 66 0.03 -11.53 -33.13
CA LEU A 66 1.42 -11.80 -32.76
C LEU A 66 2.37 -11.49 -33.91
N GLU A 67 1.93 -11.63 -35.16
CA GLU A 67 2.74 -11.34 -36.33
C GLU A 67 2.97 -9.83 -36.49
N ALA A 68 1.94 -9.01 -36.29
CA ALA A 68 2.07 -7.56 -36.28
C ALA A 68 3.03 -7.08 -35.17
N PHE A 69 2.97 -7.69 -33.98
CA PHE A 69 3.89 -7.41 -32.89
C PHE A 69 5.35 -7.80 -33.23
N ARG A 70 5.56 -8.96 -33.86
CA ARG A 70 6.89 -9.38 -34.34
C ARG A 70 7.44 -8.41 -35.39
N ALA A 71 6.61 -7.99 -36.33
CA ALA A 71 7.02 -7.01 -37.34
C ALA A 71 7.46 -5.69 -36.68
N LEU A 72 6.68 -5.17 -35.73
CA LEU A 72 7.02 -3.96 -34.98
C LEU A 72 8.31 -4.10 -34.16
N THR A 73 8.49 -5.21 -33.45
CA THR A 73 9.68 -5.47 -32.62
C THR A 73 10.93 -5.79 -33.43
N SER A 74 10.80 -6.16 -34.70
CA SER A 74 11.96 -6.30 -35.60
C SER A 74 12.58 -4.97 -35.99
N LEU A 75 11.82 -3.88 -35.88
CA LEU A 75 12.30 -2.51 -36.07
C LEU A 75 12.99 -2.02 -34.80
N ALA A 76 14.19 -1.45 -34.94
CA ALA A 76 14.94 -0.92 -33.79
C ALA A 76 14.17 0.15 -33.01
N ASP A 77 13.45 1.03 -33.71
CA ASP A 77 12.62 2.07 -33.11
C ASP A 77 11.35 1.49 -32.44
N GLY A 78 10.74 0.46 -33.04
CA GLY A 78 9.59 -0.23 -32.46
C GLY A 78 9.93 -1.01 -31.19
N ALA A 79 11.03 -1.78 -31.21
CA ALA A 79 11.55 -2.44 -30.01
C ALA A 79 11.92 -1.43 -28.92
N GLY A 80 12.58 -0.33 -29.30
CA GLY A 80 12.94 0.75 -28.37
C GLY A 80 11.72 1.43 -27.76
N ALA A 81 10.67 1.69 -28.54
CA ALA A 81 9.42 2.27 -28.05
C ALA A 81 8.75 1.34 -27.05
N ILE A 82 8.55 0.06 -27.38
CA ILE A 82 7.96 -0.92 -26.46
C ILE A 82 8.77 -0.98 -25.16
N TRP A 83 10.09 -0.97 -25.26
CA TRP A 83 10.94 -1.01 -24.07
C TRP A 83 10.86 0.27 -23.23
N ALA A 84 10.87 1.45 -23.85
CA ALA A 84 10.68 2.72 -23.15
C ALA A 84 9.32 2.76 -22.43
N GLN A 85 8.28 2.21 -23.06
CA GLN A 85 6.98 2.02 -22.44
C GLN A 85 7.07 1.09 -21.22
N VAL A 86 7.77 -0.05 -21.31
CA VAL A 86 8.00 -0.95 -20.16
C VAL A 86 8.69 -0.22 -19.02
N VAL A 87 9.79 0.50 -19.29
CA VAL A 87 10.52 1.28 -18.27
C VAL A 87 9.62 2.33 -17.60
N ALA A 88 8.75 2.99 -18.38
CA ALA A 88 7.79 3.95 -17.86
C ALA A 88 6.79 3.30 -16.90
N TRP A 89 6.23 2.14 -17.26
CA TRP A 89 5.31 1.40 -16.39
C TRP A 89 5.98 0.87 -15.13
N ASP A 90 7.19 0.32 -15.26
CA ASP A 90 7.97 -0.20 -14.14
C ASP A 90 8.27 0.90 -13.12
N LEU A 91 8.58 2.11 -13.59
CA LEU A 91 8.81 3.26 -12.74
C LEU A 91 7.55 3.65 -11.94
N LEU A 92 6.37 3.68 -12.58
CA LEU A 92 5.10 3.97 -11.92
C LEU A 92 4.75 2.89 -10.88
N ILE A 93 4.93 1.62 -11.23
CA ILE A 93 4.72 0.48 -10.32
C ILE A 93 5.68 0.59 -9.13
N GLY A 94 6.96 0.85 -9.38
CA GLY A 94 7.98 1.02 -8.34
C GLY A 94 7.63 2.15 -7.38
N GLN A 95 7.23 3.31 -7.89
CA GLN A 95 6.79 4.45 -7.07
C GLN A 95 5.60 4.11 -6.19
N TRP A 96 4.59 3.46 -6.79
CA TRP A 96 3.44 3.00 -6.06
C TRP A 96 3.82 2.00 -4.95
N MET A 97 4.66 1.01 -5.28
CA MET A 97 5.17 0.02 -4.31
C MET A 97 5.92 0.70 -3.16
N PHE A 98 6.77 1.68 -3.46
CA PHE A 98 7.51 2.43 -2.45
C PHE A 98 6.59 3.20 -1.50
N LEU A 99 5.60 3.92 -2.04
CA LEU A 99 4.65 4.69 -1.23
C LEU A 99 3.76 3.76 -0.39
N GLU A 100 3.29 2.66 -0.98
CA GLU A 100 2.45 1.69 -0.29
C GLU A 100 3.25 0.94 0.78
N ALA A 101 4.50 0.54 0.52
CA ALA A 101 5.39 -0.06 1.51
C ALA A 101 5.54 0.83 2.75
N ARG A 102 5.65 2.15 2.53
CA ARG A 102 5.74 3.13 3.62
C ARG A 102 4.42 3.31 4.37
N ARG A 103 3.28 3.28 3.67
CA ARG A 103 1.94 3.28 4.31
C ARG A 103 1.74 2.05 5.20
N LEU A 104 2.31 0.90 4.80
CA LEU A 104 2.26 -0.35 5.56
C LEU A 104 3.34 -0.42 6.66
N GLY A 105 4.24 0.56 6.77
CA GLY A 105 5.34 0.55 7.73
C GLY A 105 6.42 -0.51 7.46
N LEU A 106 6.58 -0.94 6.20
CA LEU A 106 7.60 -1.93 5.83
C LEU A 106 9.01 -1.35 5.98
N HIS A 107 9.94 -2.17 6.50
CA HIS A 107 11.32 -1.76 6.68
C HIS A 107 12.01 -1.52 5.32
N PRO A 108 12.82 -0.44 5.18
CA PRO A 108 13.52 -0.15 3.93
C PRO A 108 14.46 -1.27 3.45
N ALA A 109 15.05 -2.03 4.37
CA ALA A 109 15.91 -3.18 4.02
C ALA A 109 15.17 -4.31 3.27
N PHE A 110 13.85 -4.41 3.43
CA PHE A 110 13.02 -5.34 2.66
C PHE A 110 12.51 -4.69 1.37
N THR A 111 12.12 -3.42 1.46
CA THR A 111 11.57 -2.66 0.33
C THR A 111 12.61 -2.43 -0.76
N GLY A 112 13.88 -2.16 -0.40
CA GLY A 112 14.98 -1.92 -1.33
C GLY A 112 15.24 -3.09 -2.30
N PRO A 113 15.52 -4.31 -1.82
CA PRO A 113 15.69 -5.48 -2.69
C PRO A 113 14.47 -5.77 -3.56
N LEU A 114 13.26 -5.52 -3.04
CA LEU A 114 12.02 -5.71 -3.80
C LEU A 114 11.89 -4.68 -4.93
N LEU A 115 12.30 -3.43 -4.69
CA LEU A 115 12.39 -2.39 -5.72
C LEU A 115 13.46 -2.74 -6.75
N VAL A 116 14.64 -3.22 -6.35
CA VAL A 116 15.67 -3.72 -7.28
C VAL A 116 15.12 -4.84 -8.16
N LEU A 117 14.43 -5.81 -7.57
CA LEU A 117 13.77 -6.87 -8.34
C LEU A 117 12.73 -6.30 -9.30
N THR A 118 12.04 -5.23 -8.92
CA THR A 118 11.03 -4.58 -9.76
C THR A 118 11.65 -3.82 -10.94
N VAL A 119 12.87 -3.28 -10.79
CA VAL A 119 13.63 -2.66 -11.90
C VAL A 119 13.94 -3.66 -13.01
N PHE A 120 14.32 -4.89 -12.64
CA PHE A 120 14.70 -5.92 -13.61
C PHE A 120 13.51 -6.78 -14.07
N LEU A 121 12.55 -6.97 -13.19
CA LEU A 121 11.50 -7.95 -13.36
C LEU A 121 10.23 -7.53 -12.60
N SER A 122 9.66 -6.41 -13.03
CA SER A 122 8.49 -5.81 -12.38
C SER A 122 7.30 -6.75 -12.19
N PRO A 123 6.97 -7.70 -13.10
CA PRO A 123 5.87 -8.64 -12.85
C PRO A 123 6.11 -9.48 -11.60
N ILE A 124 7.34 -9.94 -11.37
CA ILE A 124 7.67 -10.76 -10.21
C ILE A 124 7.78 -9.90 -8.95
N GLY A 125 8.44 -8.74 -9.04
CA GLY A 125 8.54 -7.79 -7.93
C GLY A 125 7.16 -7.35 -7.41
N LEU A 126 6.24 -7.04 -8.32
CA LEU A 126 4.86 -6.67 -8.01
C LEU A 126 4.08 -7.82 -7.37
N LEU A 127 4.18 -9.05 -7.89
CA LEU A 127 3.50 -10.22 -7.31
C LEU A 127 3.96 -10.48 -5.86
N LEU A 128 5.27 -10.42 -5.61
CA LEU A 128 5.82 -10.58 -4.27
C LEU A 128 5.34 -9.45 -3.34
N PHE A 129 5.32 -8.20 -3.82
CA PHE A 129 4.81 -7.08 -3.04
C PHE A 129 3.34 -7.23 -2.67
N LEU A 130 2.51 -7.68 -3.62
CA LEU A 130 1.09 -7.92 -3.37
C LEU A 130 0.87 -9.02 -2.34
N ALA A 131 1.66 -10.09 -2.36
CA ALA A 131 1.62 -11.13 -1.35
C ALA A 131 1.96 -10.59 0.06
N VAL A 132 3.03 -9.80 0.17
CA VAL A 132 3.44 -9.14 1.43
C VAL A 132 2.36 -8.18 1.92
N ARG A 133 1.77 -7.38 1.02
CA ARG A 133 0.68 -6.47 1.34
C ARG A 133 -0.57 -7.20 1.84
N ALA A 134 -0.91 -8.34 1.25
CA ALA A 134 -2.05 -9.15 1.70
C ALA A 134 -1.81 -9.73 3.11
N ALA A 135 -0.61 -10.23 3.37
CA ALA A 135 -0.22 -10.79 4.67
C ALA A 135 -0.27 -9.74 5.80
N THR A 136 0.28 -8.54 5.54
CA THR A 136 0.32 -7.44 6.52
C THR A 136 -1.05 -6.90 6.88
N ARG A 137 -1.96 -6.76 5.91
CA ARG A 137 -3.36 -6.35 6.16
C ARG A 137 -4.14 -7.39 6.98
N THR A 138 -3.85 -8.67 6.78
CA THR A 138 -4.52 -9.77 7.51
C THR A 138 -4.06 -9.83 8.97
N ALA A 139 -2.77 -9.60 9.23
CA ALA A 139 -2.21 -9.58 10.59
C ALA A 139 -2.83 -8.49 11.47
N GLY A 140 -3.12 -7.31 10.91
CA GLY A 140 -3.76 -6.20 11.64
C GLY A 140 -5.21 -6.47 12.07
N GLY A 141 -5.96 -7.31 11.34
CA GLY A 141 -7.36 -7.61 11.64
C GLY A 141 -7.58 -8.62 12.79
N THR A 142 -6.61 -9.51 13.01
CA THR A 142 -6.73 -10.58 14.03
C THR A 142 -6.59 -10.05 15.46
N THR A 143 -5.77 -9.01 15.67
CA THR A 143 -5.56 -8.40 16.98
C THR A 143 -6.78 -7.62 17.47
N GLY A 144 -7.47 -6.90 16.58
CA GLY A 144 -8.66 -6.11 16.94
C GLY A 144 -9.88 -6.95 17.36
N ARG A 145 -10.08 -8.11 16.72
CA ARG A 145 -11.22 -9.00 17.02
C ARG A 145 -11.07 -9.75 18.35
N THR A 146 -9.85 -9.92 18.84
CA THR A 146 -9.58 -10.57 20.14
C THR A 146 -9.75 -9.58 21.31
N ALA A 147 -9.42 -8.30 21.10
CA ALA A 147 -9.66 -7.24 22.08
C ALA A 147 -11.15 -6.90 22.23
N ALA A 148 -11.89 -6.78 21.12
CA ALA A 148 -13.32 -6.51 21.14
C ALA A 148 -14.18 -7.63 21.76
N ARG A 149 -13.66 -8.87 21.82
CA ARG A 149 -14.34 -10.01 22.43
C ARG A 149 -14.06 -10.18 23.93
N ARG A 150 -13.14 -9.38 24.51
CA ARG A 150 -12.79 -9.39 25.95
C ARG A 150 -13.48 -8.30 26.78
N ALA A 151 -14.19 -7.36 26.16
CA ALA A 151 -15.07 -6.42 26.85
C ALA A 151 -16.48 -6.65 26.30
N PRO A 152 -17.47 -7.09 27.12
CA PRO A 152 -17.93 -6.41 28.32
C PRO A 152 -18.43 -7.35 29.44
N GLU A 153 -17.59 -8.25 29.98
CA GLU A 153 -18.01 -9.14 31.08
C GLU A 153 -17.63 -8.61 32.47
N ASP A 154 -16.64 -7.70 32.55
CA ASP A 154 -16.21 -7.03 33.79
C ASP A 154 -17.02 -5.76 34.14
N ALA A 155 -18.09 -5.47 33.40
CA ALA A 155 -18.99 -4.34 33.66
C ALA A 155 -20.14 -4.71 34.62
N ALA A 156 -19.90 -5.62 35.56
CA ALA A 156 -20.81 -5.82 36.69
C ALA A 156 -20.72 -4.57 37.60
N PRO A 157 -21.85 -3.92 37.95
CA PRO A 157 -21.83 -2.75 38.83
C PRO A 157 -21.17 -3.12 40.16
N ARG A 158 -20.07 -2.43 40.49
CA ARG A 158 -19.48 -2.52 41.83
C ARG A 158 -20.53 -2.02 42.83
N PRO A 159 -20.85 -2.77 43.89
CA PRO A 159 -21.78 -2.29 44.91
C PRO A 159 -21.20 -1.04 45.58
N ASP A 160 -22.04 -0.01 45.67
CA ASP A 160 -21.72 1.30 46.22
C ASP A 160 -21.20 1.17 47.67
N PRO A 161 -20.03 1.74 48.01
CA PRO A 161 -19.52 1.74 49.38
C PRO A 161 -20.46 2.41 50.40
N HIS A 162 -21.40 3.23 49.95
CA HIS A 162 -22.29 4.00 50.83
C HIS A 162 -23.50 3.24 51.37
N ASP A 163 -23.78 2.02 50.89
CA ASP A 163 -24.96 1.24 51.32
C ASP A 163 -24.73 0.41 52.61
N ARG A 164 -23.60 0.65 53.32
CA ARG A 164 -23.27 -0.08 54.58
C ARG A 164 -23.75 0.59 55.86
N HIS A 165 -24.24 1.84 55.83
CA HIS A 165 -24.63 2.53 57.06
C HIS A 165 -26.11 2.40 57.46
N ASP A 166 -27.00 1.94 56.57
CA ASP A 166 -28.44 1.86 56.89
C ASP A 166 -28.89 0.52 57.50
N ARG A 167 -27.99 -0.44 57.73
CA ARG A 167 -28.34 -1.76 58.29
C ARG A 167 -28.25 -1.88 59.80
N HIS A 168 -27.82 -0.86 60.54
CA HIS A 168 -27.71 -0.96 62.00
C HIS A 168 -28.88 -0.37 62.80
N ASP A 169 -29.81 0.37 62.16
CA ASP A 169 -30.90 1.05 62.87
C ASP A 169 -32.27 0.34 62.81
N ARG A 170 -32.32 -0.94 62.45
CA ARG A 170 -33.58 -1.70 62.31
C ARG A 170 -33.82 -2.78 63.36
N HIS A 171 -33.21 -2.68 64.55
CA HIS A 171 -33.49 -3.63 65.64
C HIS A 171 -33.97 -3.06 66.96
N ASP A 172 -34.23 -1.76 67.06
CA ASP A 172 -34.83 -1.17 68.26
C ASP A 172 -36.05 -0.30 67.91
N ARG A 173 -37.17 -0.94 67.63
CA ARG A 173 -38.48 -0.33 67.91
C ARG A 173 -39.32 -1.29 68.72
N HIS A 174 -39.10 -1.15 70.03
CA HIS A 174 -40.01 -1.53 71.09
C HIS A 174 -41.45 -1.07 70.77
N ASP A 175 -42.35 -2.04 70.84
CA ASP A 175 -43.78 -1.89 71.09
C ASP A 175 -44.03 -1.16 72.42
N PRO A 176 -44.90 -0.14 72.45
CA PRO A 176 -45.84 -0.09 73.57
C PRO A 176 -47.26 0.39 73.19
N HIS A 177 -48.23 -0.32 73.78
CA HIS A 177 -49.61 0.05 74.09
C HIS A 177 -50.71 -0.30 73.09
N ASN A 178 -51.34 -1.46 73.29
CA ASN A 178 -52.75 -1.42 73.67
C ASN A 178 -53.11 -2.47 74.73
N ARG A 179 -53.75 -2.01 75.80
CA ARG A 179 -54.00 -2.67 77.09
C ARG A 179 -55.28 -3.53 77.07
N PRO A 180 -55.44 -4.43 78.06
CA PRO A 180 -56.61 -5.31 78.17
C PRO A 180 -57.83 -4.57 78.73
N ALA A 181 -59.02 -5.00 78.32
CA ALA A 181 -60.28 -4.71 79.01
C ALA A 181 -60.78 -6.01 79.68
N LEU A 182 -60.91 -5.95 81.00
CA LEU A 182 -61.68 -6.83 81.89
C LEU A 182 -62.43 -5.89 82.86
N PRO A 183 -63.48 -6.33 83.57
CA PRO A 183 -64.05 -7.68 83.66
C PRO A 183 -65.42 -7.86 83.00
#